data_AF-A0A7X5UQ21-F1
#
_entry.id   AF-A0A7X5UQ21-F1
#
_cell.length_a   1.000
_cell.length_b   1.000
_cell.length_c   1.000
_cell.angle_alpha   90.00
_cell.angle_beta   90.00
_cell.angle_gamma   90.00
#
_symmetry.space_group_name_H-M   'P 1'
#
loop_
_entity.id
_entity.type
_entity.pdbx_description
1 polymer ?
#
loop_
_entity_poly.entity_id
_entity_poly.type
_entity_poly.pdbx_seq_one_letter_code
_entity_poly.pdbx_strand_id
1 'polypeptide(L)'
;MNLNRMLRKAESVTLFDRSSTKLTRAVHNVLAGTRTDAALRGSWLGHPLHPLVVTVPIGAWVCSAALDLTGQRDAARELVGIGLALTPPAVAAGVADLSHMSLTQRRVGALHAAANTVAAACYLVSHRRRAAGAHTAGMVWGMLGLLAVGVGGALGGHLTYALGAGVHQWQGGPGPDH
;
A
#
# COMPACT_ATOMS: atom_id res chain seq x y z
N MET A 1 10.81 -10.71 -21.06
CA MET A 1 10.55 -9.26 -20.83
C MET A 1 11.11 -8.93 -19.45
N ASN A 2 11.97 -7.91 -19.30
CA ASN A 2 12.65 -7.61 -18.00
C ASN A 2 11.73 -6.77 -17.09
N LEU A 3 11.72 -7.04 -15.77
CA LEU A 3 10.94 -6.35 -14.74
C LEU A 3 11.05 -4.82 -14.81
N ASN A 4 12.26 -4.29 -15.01
CA ASN A 4 12.48 -2.84 -15.15
C ASN A 4 11.65 -2.25 -16.31
N ARG A 5 11.59 -2.94 -17.45
CA ARG A 5 10.78 -2.51 -18.60
C ARG A 5 9.27 -2.53 -18.28
N MET A 6 8.82 -3.46 -17.44
CA MET A 6 7.41 -3.53 -17.02
C MET A 6 7.07 -2.38 -16.06
N LEU A 7 7.94 -2.07 -15.10
CA LEU A 7 7.74 -0.96 -14.16
C LEU A 7 7.74 0.38 -14.90
N ARG A 8 8.64 0.59 -15.87
CA ARG A 8 8.61 1.78 -16.73
C ARG A 8 7.34 1.87 -17.60
N LYS A 9 6.77 0.75 -18.02
CA LYS A 9 5.47 0.76 -18.74
C LYS A 9 4.34 1.24 -17.83
N ALA A 10 4.41 0.98 -16.53
CA ALA A 10 3.40 1.44 -15.56
C ALA A 10 3.26 2.98 -15.56
N GLU A 11 4.35 3.71 -15.83
CA GLU A 11 4.38 5.18 -15.94
C GLU A 11 3.51 5.73 -17.09
N SER A 12 3.26 4.91 -18.12
CA SER A 12 2.45 5.27 -19.30
C SER A 12 0.98 4.88 -19.20
N VAL A 13 0.54 4.25 -18.10
CA VAL A 13 -0.85 3.80 -17.95
C VAL A 13 -1.75 4.99 -17.63
N THR A 14 -2.56 5.39 -18.60
CA THR A 14 -3.48 6.54 -18.51
C THR A 14 -4.87 6.18 -17.98
N LEU A 15 -5.15 4.88 -17.78
CA LEU A 15 -6.47 4.35 -17.41
C LEU A 15 -7.07 5.03 -16.17
N PHE A 16 -6.21 5.44 -15.23
CA PHE A 16 -6.60 6.03 -13.96
C PHE A 16 -6.36 7.54 -13.88
N ASP A 17 -5.99 8.23 -14.97
CA ASP A 17 -5.64 9.66 -14.92
C ASP A 17 -6.81 10.53 -14.41
N ARG A 18 -8.04 10.25 -14.89
CA ARG A 18 -9.23 11.01 -14.51
C ARG A 18 -9.64 10.77 -13.06
N SER A 19 -9.62 9.52 -12.60
CA SER A 19 -9.99 9.17 -11.23
C SER A 19 -8.93 9.60 -10.23
N SER A 20 -7.65 9.38 -10.52
CA SER A 20 -6.53 9.82 -9.68
C SER A 20 -6.50 11.34 -9.52
N THR A 21 -6.76 12.10 -10.59
CA THR A 21 -6.83 13.57 -10.51
C THR A 21 -8.00 14.04 -9.64
N LYS A 22 -9.19 13.43 -9.78
CA LYS A 22 -10.34 13.75 -8.93
C LYS A 22 -10.07 13.43 -7.46
N LEU A 23 -9.53 12.24 -7.19
CA LEU A 23 -9.18 11.81 -5.83
C LEU A 23 -8.15 12.75 -5.22
N THR A 24 -7.08 13.06 -5.96
CA THR A 24 -6.03 13.97 -5.50
C THR A 24 -6.59 15.35 -5.17
N ARG A 25 -7.46 15.93 -6.01
CA ARG A 25 -8.09 17.22 -5.72
C ARG A 25 -8.99 17.15 -4.50
N ALA A 26 -9.79 16.10 -4.35
CA ALA A 26 -10.66 15.93 -3.20
C ALA A 26 -9.84 15.82 -1.90
N VAL A 27 -8.79 14.99 -1.90
CA VAL A 27 -7.87 14.84 -0.78
C VAL A 27 -7.19 16.17 -0.46
N HIS A 28 -6.66 16.85 -1.46
CA HIS A 28 -6.02 18.16 -1.29
C HIS A 28 -6.99 19.19 -0.68
N ASN A 29 -8.22 19.30 -1.19
CA ASN A 29 -9.20 20.26 -0.68
C ASN A 29 -9.63 19.99 0.77
N VAL A 30 -9.58 18.73 1.22
CA VAL A 30 -9.99 18.34 2.58
C VAL A 30 -8.83 18.38 3.56
N LEU A 31 -7.64 17.98 3.13
CA LEU A 31 -6.49 17.73 4.01
C LEU A 31 -5.41 18.81 3.91
N ALA A 32 -5.21 19.45 2.75
CA ALA A 32 -4.04 20.31 2.56
C ALA A 32 -3.95 21.43 3.62
N GLY A 33 -2.79 21.52 4.27
CA GLY A 33 -2.51 22.53 5.29
C GLY A 33 -3.11 22.24 6.66
N THR A 34 -3.79 21.10 6.85
CA THR A 34 -4.33 20.69 8.15
C THR A 34 -3.28 19.95 9.00
N ARG A 35 -3.49 19.89 10.32
CA ARG A 35 -2.63 19.10 11.22
C ARG A 35 -2.73 17.61 10.96
N THR A 36 -3.89 17.10 10.53
CA THR A 36 -4.12 15.69 10.20
C THR A 36 -3.32 15.27 8.98
N ASP A 37 -3.26 16.13 7.97
CA ASP A 37 -2.46 15.94 6.76
C ASP A 37 -0.96 15.87 7.04
N ALA A 38 -0.44 16.83 7.81
CA ALA A 38 0.95 16.79 8.27
C ALA A 38 1.23 15.51 9.10
N ALA A 39 0.30 15.12 9.98
CA ALA A 39 0.44 13.93 10.80
C ALA A 39 0.46 12.63 9.99
N LEU A 40 -0.43 12.49 9.00
CA LEU A 40 -0.53 11.32 8.13
C LEU A 40 0.66 11.19 7.17
N ARG A 41 1.30 12.31 6.79
CA ARG A 41 2.58 12.31 6.08
C ARG A 41 3.78 11.99 6.97
N GLY A 42 3.61 11.99 8.29
CA GLY A 42 4.67 11.70 9.25
C GLY A 42 5.58 12.88 9.59
N SER A 43 5.09 14.12 9.50
CA SER A 43 5.86 15.30 9.87
C SER A 43 6.38 15.27 11.32
N TRP A 44 5.59 14.72 12.25
CA TRP A 44 5.95 14.52 13.66
C TRP A 44 6.99 13.40 13.86
N LEU A 45 7.05 12.46 12.93
CA LEU A 45 7.98 11.33 12.96
C LEU A 45 9.34 11.70 12.36
N GLY A 46 9.38 12.74 11.52
CA GLY A 46 10.55 13.06 10.71
C GLY A 46 10.75 12.12 9.52
N HIS A 47 9.79 11.23 9.26
CA HIS A 47 9.83 10.23 8.20
C HIS A 47 8.42 9.92 7.68
N PRO A 48 8.27 9.45 6.41
CA PRO A 48 6.98 9.08 5.88
C PRO A 48 6.29 7.97 6.69
N LEU A 49 5.04 8.21 7.10
CA LEU A 49 4.28 7.27 7.94
C LEU A 49 3.85 6.01 7.15
N HIS A 50 3.46 6.17 5.88
CA HIS A 50 2.99 5.06 5.05
C HIS A 50 3.98 3.87 4.99
N PRO A 51 5.26 4.05 4.60
CA PRO A 51 6.22 2.94 4.57
C PRO A 51 6.50 2.33 5.94
N LEU A 52 6.33 3.09 7.04
CA LEU A 52 6.45 2.54 8.39
C LEU A 52 5.26 1.63 8.71
N VAL A 53 4.02 2.09 8.49
CA VAL A 53 2.82 1.33 8.84
C VAL A 53 2.69 0.05 8.01
N VAL A 54 3.06 0.07 6.72
CA VAL A 54 2.96 -1.13 5.85
C VAL A 54 3.90 -2.27 6.25
N THR A 55 4.94 -2.01 7.06
CA THR A 55 5.83 -3.08 7.55
C THR A 55 5.06 -4.14 8.34
N VAL A 56 4.05 -3.72 9.13
CA VAL A 56 3.27 -4.62 9.99
C VAL A 56 2.37 -5.56 9.15
N PRO A 57 1.51 -5.07 8.23
CA PRO A 57 0.76 -5.94 7.33
C PRO A 57 1.65 -6.90 6.54
N ILE A 58 2.75 -6.41 5.95
CA ILE A 58 3.66 -7.25 5.16
C ILE A 58 4.26 -8.36 6.03
N GLY A 59 4.80 -8.02 7.20
CA GLY A 59 5.39 -8.98 8.13
C GLY A 59 4.37 -10.01 8.60
N ALA A 60 3.18 -9.55 9.04
CA ALA A 60 2.12 -10.43 9.50
C ALA A 60 1.67 -11.41 8.40
N TRP A 61 1.50 -10.94 7.18
CA TRP A 61 1.07 -11.76 6.06
C TRP A 61 2.13 -12.75 5.56
N VAL A 62 3.41 -12.36 5.52
CA VAL A 62 4.52 -13.28 5.25
C VAL A 62 4.62 -14.35 6.33
N CYS A 63 4.56 -13.97 7.60
CA CYS A 63 4.59 -14.91 8.72
C CYS A 63 3.37 -15.83 8.70
N SER A 64 2.17 -15.34 8.33
CA SER A 64 0.98 -16.19 8.21
C SER A 64 1.17 -17.32 7.18
N ALA A 65 1.82 -17.02 6.04
CA ALA A 65 2.13 -18.02 5.02
C ALA A 65 3.16 -19.04 5.52
N ALA A 66 4.17 -18.61 6.29
CA ALA A 66 5.13 -19.53 6.91
C ALA A 66 4.46 -20.44 7.96
N LEU A 67 3.54 -19.90 8.76
CA LEU A 67 2.78 -20.66 9.76
C LEU A 67 1.82 -21.67 9.11
N ASP A 68 1.27 -21.38 7.93
CA ASP A 68 0.48 -22.34 7.16
C ASP A 68 1.28 -23.61 6.82
N LEU A 69 2.57 -23.46 6.50
CA LEU A 69 3.46 -24.59 6.17
C LEU A 69 3.76 -25.49 7.38
N THR A 70 3.67 -24.94 8.59
CA THR A 70 3.90 -25.68 9.84
C THR A 70 2.60 -26.14 10.52
N GLY A 71 1.45 -25.88 9.89
CA GLY A 71 0.15 -26.28 10.42
C GLY A 71 -0.38 -25.41 11.57
N GLN A 72 0.24 -24.27 11.87
CA GLN A 72 -0.15 -23.36 12.96
C GLN A 72 -1.32 -22.46 12.57
N ARG A 73 -2.48 -23.09 12.36
CA ARG A 73 -3.68 -22.49 11.73
C ARG A 73 -4.24 -21.27 12.46
N ASP A 74 -4.29 -21.31 13.78
CA ASP A 74 -4.87 -20.21 14.57
C ASP A 74 -3.97 -18.97 14.56
N ALA A 75 -2.66 -19.16 14.77
CA ALA A 75 -1.67 -18.09 14.67
C ALA A 75 -1.61 -17.49 13.26
N ALA A 76 -1.68 -18.33 12.21
CA ALA A 76 -1.78 -17.84 10.83
C ALA A 76 -3.03 -16.99 10.61
N ARG A 77 -4.19 -17.39 11.15
CA ARG A 77 -5.44 -16.61 11.07
C ARG A 77 -5.34 -15.28 11.81
N GLU A 78 -4.74 -15.28 12.99
CA GLU A 78 -4.54 -14.07 13.80
C GLU A 78 -3.67 -13.05 13.07
N LEU A 79 -2.54 -13.49 12.51
CA LEU A 79 -1.67 -12.62 11.72
C LEU A 79 -2.35 -12.06 10.47
N VAL A 80 -3.17 -12.86 9.77
CA VAL A 80 -4.01 -12.34 8.69
C VAL A 80 -4.92 -11.22 9.20
N GLY A 81 -5.55 -11.41 10.36
CA GLY A 81 -6.40 -10.43 11.02
C GLY A 81 -5.65 -9.15 11.40
N ILE A 82 -4.45 -9.26 11.98
CA ILE A 82 -3.59 -8.12 12.32
C ILE A 82 -3.26 -7.31 11.06
N GLY A 83 -2.84 -7.97 9.97
CA GLY A 83 -2.55 -7.26 8.72
C GLY A 83 -3.77 -6.52 8.15
N LEU A 84 -4.96 -7.12 8.24
CA LEU A 84 -6.21 -6.45 7.86
C LEU A 84 -6.55 -5.27 8.77
N ALA A 85 -6.34 -5.39 10.08
CA ALA A 85 -6.59 -4.31 11.04
C ALA A 85 -5.68 -3.09 10.81
N LEU A 86 -4.45 -3.31 10.35
CA LEU A 86 -3.48 -2.24 10.04
C LEU A 86 -3.54 -1.75 8.59
N THR A 87 -4.38 -2.35 7.74
CA THR A 87 -4.57 -1.89 6.36
C THR A 87 -5.22 -0.49 6.29
N PRO A 88 -6.29 -0.16 7.04
CA PRO A 88 -6.89 1.17 7.00
C PRO A 88 -5.92 2.34 7.33
N PRO A 89 -5.12 2.31 8.41
CA PRO A 89 -4.17 3.39 8.67
C PRO A 89 -3.08 3.50 7.60
N ALA A 90 -2.62 2.37 7.02
CA ALA A 90 -1.68 2.39 5.90
C ALA A 90 -2.27 3.08 4.66
N VAL A 91 -3.53 2.78 4.34
CA VAL A 91 -4.27 3.42 3.24
C VAL A 91 -4.43 4.91 3.50
N ALA A 92 -4.81 5.30 4.71
CA ALA A 92 -4.97 6.71 5.07
C ALA A 92 -3.67 7.51 4.89
N ALA A 93 -2.54 6.97 5.35
CA ALA A 93 -1.22 7.58 5.15
C ALA A 93 -0.87 7.68 3.65
N GLY A 94 -1.05 6.61 2.87
CA GLY A 94 -0.74 6.62 1.44
C GLY A 94 -1.64 7.54 0.61
N VAL A 95 -2.89 7.74 1.04
CA VAL A 95 -3.80 8.71 0.41
C VAL A 95 -3.33 10.15 0.64
N ALA A 96 -2.80 10.48 1.83
CA ALA A 96 -2.26 11.80 2.11
C ALA A 96 -1.09 12.16 1.17
N ASP A 97 -0.25 11.17 0.84
CA ASP A 97 0.90 11.33 -0.05
C ASP A 97 0.51 11.67 -1.51
N LEU A 98 -0.69 11.29 -1.96
CA LEU A 98 -1.15 11.54 -3.34
C LEU A 98 -1.16 13.02 -3.73
N SER A 99 -1.42 13.90 -2.75
CA SER A 99 -1.59 15.34 -2.96
C SER A 99 -0.37 16.03 -3.57
N HIS A 100 0.83 15.48 -3.34
CA HIS A 100 2.11 16.03 -3.80
C HIS A 100 2.72 15.24 -4.97
N MET A 101 2.01 14.25 -5.51
CA MET A 101 2.52 13.44 -6.61
C MET A 101 2.34 14.13 -7.96
N SER A 102 3.34 14.02 -8.84
CA SER A 102 3.27 14.35 -10.26
C SER A 102 2.33 13.38 -11.00
N LEU A 103 1.94 13.70 -12.24
CA LEU A 103 1.05 12.83 -13.02
C LEU A 103 1.65 11.42 -13.22
N THR A 104 2.93 11.33 -13.54
CA THR A 104 3.63 10.05 -13.72
C THR A 104 3.64 9.22 -12.43
N GLN A 105 3.91 9.86 -11.29
CA GLN A 105 3.86 9.21 -9.98
C GLN A 105 2.44 8.71 -9.67
N ARG A 106 1.39 9.48 -9.97
CA ARG A 106 0.00 9.07 -9.75
C ARG A 106 -0.41 7.86 -10.58
N ARG A 107 0.12 7.69 -11.80
CA ARG A 107 -0.17 6.51 -12.64
C ARG A 107 0.36 5.22 -12.02
N VAL A 108 1.63 5.23 -11.59
CA VAL A 108 2.24 4.10 -10.88
C VAL A 108 1.56 3.90 -9.52
N GLY A 109 1.28 4.99 -8.80
CA GLY A 109 0.54 4.98 -7.53
C GLY A 109 -0.85 4.37 -7.63
N ALA A 110 -1.58 4.61 -8.72
CA ALA A 110 -2.89 4.01 -8.96
C ALA A 110 -2.79 2.49 -9.16
N LEU A 111 -1.79 2.01 -9.89
CA LEU A 111 -1.54 0.58 -10.06
C LEU A 111 -1.10 -0.07 -8.73
N HIS A 112 -0.26 0.60 -7.96
CA HIS A 112 0.14 0.19 -6.61
C HIS A 112 -1.08 0.06 -5.69
N ALA A 113 -1.95 1.08 -5.67
CA ALA A 113 -3.17 1.05 -4.88
C ALA A 113 -4.14 -0.06 -5.32
N ALA A 114 -4.28 -0.29 -6.63
CA ALA A 114 -5.10 -1.36 -7.18
C ALA A 114 -4.58 -2.75 -6.77
N ALA A 115 -3.27 -3.00 -6.88
CA ALA A 115 -2.65 -4.26 -6.47
C ALA A 115 -2.87 -4.53 -4.98
N ASN A 116 -2.67 -3.52 -4.12
CA ASN A 116 -2.90 -3.66 -2.68
C ASN A 116 -4.39 -3.79 -2.31
N THR A 117 -5.30 -3.21 -3.10
CA THR A 117 -6.74 -3.43 -2.93
C THR A 117 -7.10 -4.90 -3.20
N VAL A 118 -6.54 -5.48 -4.27
CA VAL A 118 -6.70 -6.92 -4.56
C VAL A 118 -6.12 -7.77 -3.43
N ALA A 119 -4.94 -7.41 -2.92
CA ALA A 119 -4.33 -8.10 -1.78
C ALA A 119 -5.24 -8.08 -0.53
N ALA A 120 -5.72 -6.90 -0.14
CA ALA A 120 -6.61 -6.74 1.02
C ALA A 120 -7.91 -7.55 0.85
N ALA A 121 -8.50 -7.56 -0.35
CA ALA A 121 -9.68 -8.38 -0.64
C ALA A 121 -9.38 -9.88 -0.53
N CYS A 122 -8.25 -10.33 -1.06
CA CYS A 122 -7.81 -11.73 -0.91
C CYS A 122 -7.60 -12.10 0.55
N TYR A 123 -6.98 -11.25 1.36
CA TYR A 123 -6.80 -11.50 2.79
C TYR A 123 -8.10 -11.45 3.58
N LEU A 124 -9.05 -10.60 3.21
CA LEU A 124 -10.39 -10.61 3.79
C LEU A 124 -11.10 -11.94 3.53
N VAL A 125 -11.04 -12.45 2.28
CA VAL A 125 -11.59 -13.76 1.94
C VAL A 125 -10.82 -14.87 2.67
N SER A 126 -9.49 -14.79 2.74
CA SER A 126 -8.65 -15.72 3.51
C SER A 126 -9.10 -15.81 4.96
N HIS A 127 -9.25 -14.68 5.63
CA HIS A 127 -9.68 -14.60 7.03
C HIS A 127 -11.06 -15.24 7.22
N ARG A 128 -12.03 -14.91 6.36
CA ARG A 128 -13.39 -15.48 6.42
C ARG A 128 -13.41 -16.98 6.20
N ARG A 129 -12.60 -17.49 5.25
CA ARG A 129 -12.49 -18.95 4.99
C ARG A 129 -11.85 -19.67 6.17
N ARG A 130 -10.81 -19.11 6.79
CA ARG A 130 -10.18 -19.66 8.01
C ARG A 130 -11.15 -19.65 9.19
N ALA A 131 -11.91 -18.58 9.37
CA ALA A 131 -12.92 -18.48 10.43
C ALA A 131 -14.05 -19.51 10.26
N ALA A 132 -14.39 -19.88 9.03
CA ALA A 132 -15.37 -20.92 8.71
C ALA A 132 -14.78 -22.36 8.70
N GLY A 133 -13.55 -22.56 9.18
CA GLY A 133 -12.88 -23.88 9.21
C GLY A 133 -12.31 -24.36 7.86
N ALA A 134 -12.52 -23.60 6.77
CA ALA A 134 -11.98 -23.91 5.44
C ALA A 134 -10.52 -23.45 5.30
N HIS A 135 -9.62 -24.02 6.10
CA HIS A 135 -8.23 -23.57 6.22
C HIS A 135 -7.45 -23.60 4.91
N THR A 136 -7.54 -24.68 4.13
CA THR A 136 -6.84 -24.80 2.84
C THR A 136 -7.26 -23.71 1.85
N ALA A 137 -8.57 -23.45 1.74
CA ALA A 137 -9.06 -22.35 0.92
C ALA A 137 -8.54 -21.00 1.44
N GLY A 138 -8.52 -20.82 2.78
CA GLY A 138 -7.93 -19.66 3.43
C GLY A 138 -6.46 -19.44 3.08
N MET A 139 -5.65 -20.50 3.10
CA MET A 139 -4.24 -20.47 2.70
C MET A 139 -4.08 -20.07 1.24
N VAL A 140 -4.85 -20.66 0.31
CA VAL A 140 -4.80 -20.32 -1.12
C VAL A 140 -5.09 -18.84 -1.34
N TRP A 141 -6.16 -18.31 -0.73
CA TRP A 141 -6.46 -16.88 -0.80
C TRP A 141 -5.37 -16.01 -0.16
N GLY A 142 -4.75 -16.48 0.92
CA GLY A 142 -3.61 -15.81 1.55
C GLY A 142 -2.40 -15.72 0.61
N MET A 143 -2.07 -16.80 -0.11
CA MET A 143 -0.97 -16.83 -1.07
C MET A 143 -1.24 -15.94 -2.29
N LEU A 144 -2.47 -15.91 -2.80
CA LEU A 144 -2.87 -14.97 -3.86
C LEU A 144 -2.75 -13.52 -3.38
N GLY A 145 -3.16 -13.24 -2.14
CA GLY A 145 -2.97 -11.95 -1.48
C GLY A 145 -1.49 -11.58 -1.41
N LEU A 146 -0.64 -12.50 -0.96
CA LEU A 146 0.81 -12.28 -0.84
C LEU A 146 1.48 -11.98 -2.19
N LEU A 147 1.05 -12.67 -3.26
CA LEU A 147 1.50 -12.37 -4.62
C LEU A 147 1.12 -10.94 -5.02
N ALA A 148 -0.11 -10.52 -4.76
CA ALA A 148 -0.57 -9.16 -5.03
C ALA A 148 0.19 -8.11 -4.20
N VAL A 149 0.52 -8.41 -2.93
CA VAL A 149 1.43 -7.59 -2.10
C VAL A 149 2.80 -7.48 -2.76
N GLY A 150 3.36 -8.57 -3.29
CA GLY A 150 4.64 -8.55 -4.01
C GLY A 150 4.62 -7.61 -5.23
N VAL A 151 3.55 -7.66 -6.03
CA VAL A 151 3.36 -6.74 -7.16
C VAL A 151 3.22 -5.29 -6.68
N GLY A 152 2.40 -5.06 -5.64
CA GLY A 152 2.23 -3.76 -5.01
C GLY A 152 3.56 -3.21 -4.47
N GLY A 153 4.35 -4.04 -3.80
CA GLY A 153 5.67 -3.71 -3.28
C GLY A 153 6.66 -3.32 -4.36
N ALA A 154 6.70 -4.05 -5.49
CA ALA A 154 7.55 -3.69 -6.62
C ALA A 154 7.16 -2.33 -7.23
N LEU A 155 5.86 -2.06 -7.38
CA LEU A 155 5.34 -0.76 -7.86
C LEU A 155 5.62 0.37 -6.85
N GLY A 156 5.47 0.11 -5.55
CA GLY A 156 5.75 1.08 -4.50
C GLY A 156 7.24 1.40 -4.40
N GLY A 157 8.11 0.39 -4.52
CA GLY A 157 9.55 0.58 -4.61
C GLY A 157 9.96 1.41 -5.82
N HIS A 158 9.37 1.14 -7.00
CA HIS A 158 9.59 1.97 -8.19
C HIS A 158 9.13 3.42 -7.97
N LEU A 159 7.94 3.58 -7.37
CA LEU A 159 7.35 4.88 -7.09
C LEU A 159 8.22 5.73 -6.14
N THR A 160 8.75 5.14 -5.07
CA THR A 160 9.60 5.86 -4.10
C THR A 160 11.02 6.03 -4.62
N TYR A 161 11.68 4.95 -5.05
CA TYR A 161 13.13 4.97 -5.32
C TYR A 161 13.50 5.40 -6.74
N ALA A 162 12.66 5.10 -7.74
CA ALA A 162 12.93 5.51 -9.12
C ALA A 162 12.27 6.84 -9.48
N LEU A 163 11.08 7.13 -8.92
CA LEU A 163 10.33 8.35 -9.21
C LEU A 163 10.36 9.40 -8.10
N GLY A 164 10.96 9.11 -6.94
CA GLY A 164 11.11 10.07 -5.83
C GLY A 164 9.82 10.45 -5.11
N ALA A 165 8.75 9.66 -5.21
CA ALA A 165 7.50 9.98 -4.52
C ALA A 165 7.64 9.84 -3.00
N GLY A 166 7.12 10.82 -2.24
CA GLY A 166 7.19 10.84 -0.78
C GLY A 166 8.57 11.22 -0.21
N VAL A 167 9.58 11.44 -1.05
CA VAL A 167 10.92 11.89 -0.64
C VAL A 167 10.85 13.39 -0.32
N HIS A 168 11.28 13.78 0.87
CA HIS A 168 11.18 15.15 1.44
C HIS A 168 9.76 15.71 1.66
N GLN A 169 8.70 15.02 1.24
CA GLN A 169 7.31 15.53 1.31
C GLN A 169 6.71 15.50 2.74
N TRP A 170 7.40 14.90 3.71
CA TRP A 170 7.04 14.97 5.13
C TRP A 170 7.49 16.28 5.81
N GLN A 171 8.39 17.04 5.17
CA GLN A 171 8.89 18.32 5.66
C GLN A 171 7.83 19.40 5.40
N GLY A 172 7.23 19.95 6.45
CA GLY A 172 6.31 21.07 6.30
C GLY A 172 7.07 22.36 5.99
N GLY A 173 6.93 22.88 4.76
CA GLY A 173 7.57 24.14 4.33
C GLY A 173 7.70 24.21 2.81
N PRO A 174 8.08 25.36 2.22
CA PRO A 174 8.49 25.40 0.81
C PRO A 174 9.57 24.35 0.61
N GLY A 175 9.42 23.51 -0.42
CA GLY A 175 10.41 22.48 -0.74
C GLY A 175 11.79 23.11 -1.00
N PRO A 176 12.88 22.34 -0.87
CA PRO A 176 14.22 22.87 -1.10
C PRO A 176 14.31 23.50 -2.49
N ASP A 177 14.90 24.69 -2.53
CA ASP A 177 15.20 25.40 -3.78
C ASP A 177 16.10 24.50 -4.64
N HIS A 178 15.54 24.01 -5.75
CA HIS A 178 16.25 23.23 -6.77
C HIS A 178 15.99 23.83 -8.15
#